data_AF-A0A6G6K2U4-F1
#
_entry.id   AF-A0A6G6K2U4-F1
#
_cell.length_a   1.000
_cell.length_b   1.000
_cell.length_c   1.000
_cell.angle_alpha   90.00
_cell.angle_beta   90.00
_cell.angle_gamma   90.00
#
_symmetry.space_group_name_H-M   'P 1'
#
loop_
_entity.id
_entity.type
_entity.pdbx_description
1 polymer ?
#
loop_
_entity_poly.entity_id
_entity_poly.type
_entity_poly.pdbx_seq_one_letter_code
_entity_poly.pdbx_strand_id
1 'polypeptide(L)'
;MREEMVKNQIEGIGRDIRDKKVLAAMRSVPRHEFVPEAQREEAYADTALPIGHGQTISQPYIVAFMTEKLQAGPEDRVLEIGTGSGYQAAILAKIVKEVYTIEIVEPLGKQAAADLKRLGFTNVKTRIGDGYVGWPEAAPFDSIIVTCAPDKIPKPLLDQLKEGGRMIIPVGPERGRQNLYLMQKTDGKVTPVAILPVRFVPMTGEAGR
;
A
#
# COMPACT_ATOMS: atom_id res chain seq x y z
N MET A 1 -6.05 19.82 10.88
CA MET A 1 -6.48 18.69 10.03
C MET A 1 -5.51 17.51 10.03
N ARG A 2 -4.32 17.58 9.39
CA ARG A 2 -3.42 16.40 9.34
C ARG A 2 -2.91 15.92 10.70
N GLU A 3 -2.42 16.84 11.54
CA GLU A 3 -1.94 16.47 12.88
C GLU A 3 -3.05 15.86 13.74
N GLU A 4 -4.26 16.41 13.63
CA GLU A 4 -5.44 15.90 14.33
C GLU A 4 -5.84 14.51 13.84
N MET A 5 -5.79 14.25 12.53
CA MET A 5 -5.98 12.91 11.97
C MET A 5 -4.99 11.93 12.59
N VAL A 6 -3.70 12.25 12.65
CA VAL A 6 -2.69 11.36 13.24
C VAL A 6 -2.94 11.14 14.73
N LYS A 7 -3.12 12.21 15.50
CA LYS A 7 -3.31 12.14 16.95
C LYS A 7 -4.58 11.38 17.36
N ASN A 8 -5.70 11.64 16.68
CA ASN A 8 -7.01 11.17 17.12
C ASN A 8 -7.46 9.89 16.41
N GLN A 9 -7.08 9.71 15.14
CA GLN A 9 -7.60 8.62 14.29
C GLN A 9 -6.57 7.51 14.04
N ILE A 10 -5.28 7.75 14.35
CA ILE A 10 -4.19 6.78 14.13
C ILE A 10 -3.54 6.38 15.47
N GLU A 11 -3.05 7.34 16.26
CA GLU A 11 -2.41 7.11 17.57
C GLU A 11 -3.42 6.96 18.72
N GLY A 12 -4.67 7.34 18.46
CA GLY A 12 -5.75 7.36 19.43
C GLY A 12 -6.06 5.99 20.01
N ILE A 13 -6.67 6.01 21.20
CA ILE A 13 -7.11 4.81 21.93
C ILE A 13 -8.01 3.97 21.02
N GLY A 14 -7.70 2.68 20.86
CA GLY A 14 -8.49 1.74 20.06
C GLY A 14 -8.04 1.60 18.60
N ARG A 15 -7.06 2.40 18.14
CA ARG A 15 -6.37 2.21 16.85
C ARG A 15 -4.88 1.88 17.06
N ASP A 16 -4.26 2.51 18.06
CA ASP A 16 -3.00 2.08 18.69
C ASP A 16 -1.82 1.85 17.71
N ILE A 17 -1.71 2.64 16.65
CA ILE A 17 -0.47 2.72 15.85
C ILE A 17 0.58 3.45 16.67
N ARG A 18 1.74 2.84 16.86
CA ARG A 18 2.81 3.32 17.76
C ARG A 18 4.18 3.43 17.08
N ASP A 19 4.37 2.90 15.87
CA ASP A 19 5.64 3.01 15.15
C ASP A 19 5.95 4.47 14.81
N LYS A 20 7.00 5.02 15.43
CA LYS A 20 7.41 6.41 15.27
C LYS A 20 7.72 6.79 13.82
N LYS A 21 8.27 5.87 13.01
CA LYS A 21 8.57 6.11 11.59
C LYS A 21 7.28 6.25 10.79
N VAL A 22 6.31 5.37 11.04
CA VAL A 22 4.98 5.42 10.39
C VAL A 22 4.25 6.71 10.77
N LEU A 23 4.24 7.04 12.06
CA LEU A 23 3.59 8.25 12.56
C LEU A 23 4.24 9.53 12.01
N ALA A 24 5.57 9.56 11.89
CA ALA A 24 6.28 10.66 11.23
C ALA A 24 5.96 10.75 9.73
N ALA A 25 5.89 9.62 9.02
CA ALA A 25 5.50 9.57 7.62
C ALA A 25 4.07 10.13 7.41
N MET A 26 3.09 9.66 8.19
CA MET A 26 1.70 10.11 8.14
C MET A 26 1.55 11.63 8.44
N ARG A 27 2.40 12.20 9.30
CA ARG A 27 2.46 13.65 9.53
C ARG A 27 3.11 14.41 8.38
N SER A 28 4.07 13.84 7.69
CA SER A 28 4.85 14.54 6.66
C SER A 28 4.20 14.54 5.27
N VAL A 29 3.50 13.46 4.89
CA VAL A 29 2.98 13.29 3.52
C VAL A 29 1.64 14.02 3.35
N PRO A 30 1.50 14.92 2.36
CA PRO A 30 0.28 15.69 2.15
C PRO A 30 -0.80 14.90 1.44
N ARG A 31 -1.62 14.14 2.18
CA ARG A 31 -2.71 13.31 1.62
C ARG A 31 -3.64 14.04 0.64
N HIS A 32 -3.97 15.31 0.89
CA HIS A 32 -4.78 16.17 0.01
C HIS A 32 -4.17 16.43 -1.39
N GLU A 33 -2.86 16.20 -1.56
CA GLU A 33 -2.19 16.27 -2.87
C GLU A 33 -2.39 15.00 -3.70
N PHE A 34 -2.90 13.92 -3.09
CA PHE A 34 -3.13 12.62 -3.71
C PHE A 34 -4.62 12.30 -3.89
N VAL A 35 -5.47 13.33 -3.87
CA VAL A 35 -6.91 13.20 -4.11
C VAL A 35 -7.38 14.27 -5.09
N PRO A 36 -8.48 14.02 -5.84
CA PRO A 36 -9.10 15.04 -6.67
C PRO A 36 -9.49 16.28 -5.85
N GLU A 37 -9.54 17.45 -6.50
CA GLU A 37 -9.85 18.73 -5.84
C GLU A 37 -11.14 18.67 -5.01
N ALA A 38 -12.20 18.08 -5.57
CA ALA A 38 -13.49 17.88 -4.91
C ALA A 38 -13.45 17.02 -3.63
N GLN A 39 -12.35 16.29 -3.39
CA GLN A 39 -12.16 15.42 -2.22
C GLN A 39 -11.19 16.02 -1.19
N ARG A 40 -10.63 17.21 -1.44
CA ARG A 40 -9.58 17.79 -0.58
C ARG A 40 -10.05 18.13 0.83
N GLU A 41 -11.30 18.57 0.98
CA GLU A 41 -11.88 18.88 2.29
C GLU A 41 -11.96 17.62 3.18
N GLU A 42 -12.26 16.48 2.59
CA GLU A 42 -12.37 15.18 3.26
C GLU A 42 -11.04 14.42 3.34
N ALA A 43 -9.95 14.96 2.77
CA ALA A 43 -8.68 14.24 2.60
C ALA A 43 -8.09 13.65 3.88
N TYR A 44 -8.43 14.22 5.04
CA TYR A 44 -7.95 13.80 6.36
C TYR A 44 -9.03 13.18 7.26
N ALA A 45 -10.22 12.90 6.72
CA ALA A 45 -11.18 12.04 7.38
C ALA A 45 -10.68 10.59 7.35
N ASP A 46 -10.98 9.80 8.38
CA ASP A 46 -10.61 8.38 8.46
C ASP A 46 -11.53 7.51 7.58
N THR A 47 -11.57 7.80 6.27
CA THR A 47 -12.37 7.09 5.28
C THR A 47 -11.62 6.95 3.96
N ALA A 48 -12.05 6.00 3.13
CA ALA A 48 -11.59 5.90 1.76
C ALA A 48 -12.30 6.96 0.89
N LEU A 49 -11.59 7.51 -0.10
CA LEU A 49 -12.14 8.54 -1.00
C LEU A 49 -11.98 8.12 -2.47
N PRO A 50 -12.93 8.45 -3.35
CA PRO A 50 -12.81 8.14 -4.77
C PRO A 50 -11.67 8.94 -5.41
N ILE A 51 -10.88 8.27 -6.25
CA ILE A 51 -9.77 8.87 -7.01
C ILE A 51 -9.97 8.77 -8.54
N GLY A 52 -11.17 8.37 -8.97
CA GLY A 52 -11.50 8.13 -10.36
C GLY A 52 -11.29 6.66 -10.78
N HIS A 53 -11.75 6.32 -11.99
CA HIS A 53 -11.58 4.97 -12.58
C HIS A 53 -12.09 3.81 -11.71
N GLY A 54 -13.10 4.04 -10.88
CA GLY A 54 -13.63 3.03 -9.94
C GLY A 54 -12.70 2.71 -8.76
N GLN A 55 -11.61 3.47 -8.59
CA GLN A 55 -10.62 3.24 -7.52
C GLN A 55 -10.81 4.21 -6.36
N THR A 56 -10.24 3.86 -5.21
CA THR A 56 -10.24 4.68 -4.00
C THR A 56 -8.83 4.81 -3.42
N ILE A 57 -8.53 5.95 -2.80
CA ILE A 57 -7.42 6.06 -1.87
C ILE A 57 -7.84 5.41 -0.54
N SER A 58 -7.04 4.49 0.00
CA SER A 58 -7.39 3.76 1.23
C SER A 58 -7.52 4.68 2.44
N GLN A 59 -8.39 4.32 3.38
CA GLN A 59 -8.54 4.96 4.69
C GLN A 59 -7.18 5.21 5.38
N PRO A 60 -6.92 6.41 5.95
CA PRO A 60 -5.67 6.72 6.65
C PRO A 60 -5.22 5.70 7.69
N TYR A 61 -6.14 5.21 8.52
CA TYR A 61 -5.82 4.15 9.48
C TYR A 61 -5.32 2.87 8.79
N ILE A 62 -5.95 2.43 7.71
CA ILE A 62 -5.55 1.20 7.01
C ILE A 62 -4.15 1.35 6.40
N VAL A 63 -3.85 2.53 5.83
CA VAL A 63 -2.49 2.86 5.35
C VAL A 63 -1.47 2.76 6.49
N ALA A 64 -1.73 3.40 7.63
CA ALA A 64 -0.84 3.37 8.78
C ALA A 64 -0.67 1.96 9.37
N PHE A 65 -1.78 1.24 9.53
CA PHE A 65 -1.81 -0.13 10.03
C PHE A 65 -1.01 -1.08 9.16
N MET A 66 -1.25 -1.05 7.84
CA MET A 66 -0.53 -1.92 6.91
C MET A 66 0.98 -1.62 6.91
N THR A 67 1.33 -0.33 6.93
CA THR A 67 2.72 0.13 6.96
C THR A 67 3.42 -0.31 8.25
N GLU A 68 2.77 -0.20 9.42
CA GLU A 68 3.34 -0.64 10.70
C GLU A 68 3.55 -2.16 10.74
N LYS A 69 2.59 -2.95 10.25
CA LYS A 69 2.69 -4.42 10.28
C LYS A 69 3.79 -4.98 9.38
N LEU A 70 4.15 -4.28 8.31
CA LEU A 70 5.30 -4.65 7.47
C LEU A 70 6.62 -4.57 8.22
N GLN A 71 6.73 -3.70 9.22
CA GLN A 71 7.97 -3.46 9.98
C GLN A 71 9.18 -3.13 9.07
N ALA A 72 8.93 -2.48 7.93
CA ALA A 72 9.97 -2.12 6.98
C ALA A 72 10.96 -1.08 7.57
N GLY A 73 12.23 -1.21 7.19
CA GLY A 73 13.36 -0.40 7.63
C GLY A 73 13.94 0.51 6.55
N PRO A 74 14.86 1.42 6.93
CA PRO A 74 15.47 2.40 6.02
C PRO A 74 16.34 1.79 4.91
N GLU A 75 16.79 0.54 5.06
CA GLU A 75 17.58 -0.16 4.03
C GLU A 75 16.73 -1.04 3.09
N ASP A 76 15.43 -1.15 3.37
CA ASP A 76 14.56 -2.10 2.69
C ASP A 76 14.14 -1.62 1.31
N ARG A 77 13.92 -2.58 0.42
CA ARG A 77 13.26 -2.39 -0.88
C ARG A 77 11.85 -2.97 -0.80
N VAL A 78 10.84 -2.14 -1.05
CA VAL A 78 9.43 -2.52 -0.94
C VAL A 78 8.77 -2.55 -2.30
N LEU A 79 8.01 -3.60 -2.59
CA LEU A 79 7.09 -3.64 -3.73
C LEU A 79 5.66 -3.35 -3.26
N GLU A 80 5.03 -2.36 -3.86
CA GLU A 80 3.60 -2.06 -3.75
C GLU A 80 2.87 -2.52 -5.01
N ILE A 81 1.74 -3.19 -4.83
CA ILE A 81 0.81 -3.55 -5.90
C ILE A 81 -0.48 -2.76 -5.72
N GLY A 82 -0.82 -1.94 -6.72
CA GLY A 82 -1.93 -0.98 -6.68
C GLY A 82 -1.45 0.41 -6.29
N THR A 83 -0.70 1.09 -7.18
CA THR A 83 -0.23 2.46 -6.89
C THR A 83 -1.40 3.40 -6.57
N GLY A 84 -2.53 3.27 -7.27
CA GLY A 84 -3.70 4.11 -7.10
C GLY A 84 -3.34 5.58 -7.28
N SER A 85 -3.51 6.39 -6.22
CA SER A 85 -3.10 7.79 -6.25
C SER A 85 -1.61 8.02 -5.97
N GLY A 86 -0.88 7.01 -5.46
CA GLY A 86 0.52 7.12 -5.03
C GLY A 86 0.71 7.49 -3.56
N TYR A 87 -0.36 7.66 -2.78
CA TYR A 87 -0.25 8.05 -1.37
C TYR A 87 0.47 6.99 -0.50
N GLN A 88 0.14 5.71 -0.66
CA GLN A 88 0.81 4.64 0.10
C GLN A 88 2.28 4.49 -0.33
N ALA A 89 2.59 4.59 -1.63
CA ALA A 89 3.97 4.71 -2.13
C ALA A 89 4.74 5.86 -1.45
N ALA A 90 4.14 7.04 -1.34
CA ALA A 90 4.73 8.22 -0.70
C ALA A 90 4.98 8.01 0.81
N ILE A 91 4.08 7.32 1.51
CA ILE A 91 4.26 6.93 2.92
C ILE A 91 5.45 5.98 3.08
N LEU A 92 5.55 4.95 2.24
CA LEU A 92 6.66 4.00 2.26
C LEU A 92 7.99 4.70 1.94
N ALA A 93 7.98 5.62 0.97
CA ALA A 93 9.15 6.38 0.53
C ALA A 93 9.80 7.22 1.64
N LYS A 94 9.04 7.58 2.69
CA LYS A 94 9.57 8.25 3.89
C LYS A 94 10.29 7.31 4.86
N ILE A 95 10.14 6.00 4.69
CA ILE A 95 10.56 4.98 5.66
C ILE A 95 11.68 4.09 5.10
N VAL A 96 11.65 3.79 3.80
CA VAL A 96 12.48 2.75 3.17
C VAL A 96 13.43 3.29 2.11
N LYS A 97 14.39 2.46 1.68
CA LYS A 97 15.42 2.84 0.70
C LYS A 97 14.84 3.08 -0.68
N GLU A 98 14.05 2.13 -1.17
CA GLU A 98 13.39 2.20 -2.48
C GLU A 98 11.98 1.62 -2.42
N VAL A 99 11.05 2.28 -3.11
CA VAL A 99 9.70 1.77 -3.35
C VAL A 99 9.54 1.48 -4.83
N TYR A 100 9.05 0.29 -5.14
CA TYR A 100 8.62 -0.12 -6.48
C TYR A 100 7.11 -0.24 -6.44
N THR A 101 6.38 0.38 -7.36
CA THR A 101 4.92 0.36 -7.32
C THR A 101 4.33 0.11 -8.70
N ILE A 102 3.34 -0.77 -8.78
CA ILE A 102 2.70 -1.20 -10.03
C ILE A 102 1.23 -0.79 -10.03
N GLU A 103 0.78 -0.19 -11.13
CA GLU A 103 -0.61 0.18 -11.38
C GLU A 103 -1.09 -0.37 -12.72
N ILE A 104 -2.28 -0.96 -12.75
CA ILE A 104 -2.86 -1.51 -13.98
C ILE A 104 -3.65 -0.45 -14.75
N VAL A 105 -4.26 0.51 -14.05
CA VAL A 105 -5.03 1.61 -14.65
C VAL A 105 -4.07 2.70 -15.09
N GLU A 106 -3.69 2.67 -16.37
CA GLU A 106 -2.68 3.57 -16.95
C GLU A 106 -2.86 5.07 -16.61
N PRO A 107 -4.06 5.67 -16.70
CA PRO A 107 -4.25 7.07 -16.30
C PRO A 107 -3.89 7.36 -14.84
N LEU A 108 -4.24 6.46 -13.91
CA LEU A 108 -3.88 6.59 -12.50
C LEU A 108 -2.38 6.44 -12.29
N GLY A 109 -1.76 5.44 -12.92
CA GLY A 109 -0.32 5.21 -12.82
C GLY A 109 0.50 6.41 -13.32
N LYS A 110 0.09 7.03 -14.43
CA LYS A 110 0.71 8.25 -14.95
C LYS A 110 0.55 9.44 -14.01
N GLN A 111 -0.66 9.64 -13.47
CA GLN A 111 -0.94 10.73 -12.53
C GLN A 111 -0.13 10.57 -11.23
N ALA A 112 -0.14 9.36 -10.64
CA ALA A 112 0.64 9.07 -9.43
C ALA A 112 2.14 9.30 -9.63
N ALA A 113 2.70 8.88 -10.78
CA ALA A 113 4.10 9.13 -11.11
C ALA A 113 4.42 10.64 -11.20
N ALA A 114 3.51 11.42 -11.79
CA ALA A 114 3.67 12.88 -11.89
C ALA A 114 3.58 13.55 -10.51
N ASP A 115 2.62 13.16 -9.68
CA ASP A 115 2.44 13.72 -8.33
C ASP A 115 3.60 13.36 -7.40
N LEU A 116 4.04 12.11 -7.40
CA LEU A 116 5.22 11.68 -6.64
C LEU A 116 6.46 12.48 -7.02
N LYS A 117 6.69 12.68 -8.32
CA LYS A 117 7.80 13.51 -8.82
C LYS A 117 7.65 14.98 -8.41
N ARG A 118 6.47 15.56 -8.58
CA ARG A 118 6.15 16.96 -8.23
C ARG A 118 6.36 17.22 -6.73
N LEU A 119 6.04 16.24 -5.89
CA LEU A 119 6.19 16.30 -4.43
C LEU A 119 7.60 15.92 -3.95
N GLY A 120 8.52 15.58 -4.86
CA GLY A 120 9.94 15.36 -4.56
C GLY A 120 10.29 13.95 -4.07
N PHE A 121 9.43 12.95 -4.29
CA PHE A 121 9.75 11.55 -3.98
C PHE A 121 10.65 10.96 -5.07
N THR A 122 11.96 10.91 -4.80
CA THR A 122 12.99 10.47 -5.76
C THR A 122 13.32 8.97 -5.66
N ASN A 123 12.92 8.31 -4.57
CA ASN A 123 13.15 6.89 -4.31
C ASN A 123 11.95 5.99 -4.64
N VAL A 124 11.02 6.47 -5.48
CA VAL A 124 9.85 5.70 -5.94
C VAL A 124 9.97 5.40 -7.43
N LYS A 125 9.89 4.13 -7.80
CA LYS A 125 9.88 3.63 -9.18
C LYS A 125 8.49 3.13 -9.51
N THR A 126 7.81 3.80 -10.44
CA THR A 126 6.46 3.45 -10.88
C THR A 126 6.51 2.59 -12.15
N ARG A 127 5.51 1.71 -12.31
CA ARG A 127 5.30 0.90 -13.51
C ARG A 127 3.82 0.80 -13.80
N ILE A 128 3.46 0.95 -15.07
CA ILE A 128 2.14 0.55 -15.55
C ILE A 128 2.23 -0.92 -15.96
N GLY A 129 1.38 -1.78 -15.38
CA GLY A 129 1.40 -3.20 -15.69
C GLY A 129 0.53 -4.06 -14.78
N ASP A 130 0.53 -5.37 -15.04
CA ASP A 130 -0.18 -6.35 -14.25
C ASP A 130 0.54 -6.60 -12.91
N GLY A 131 -0.14 -6.34 -11.80
CA GLY A 131 0.40 -6.56 -10.47
C GLY A 131 0.57 -8.03 -10.09
N TYR A 132 -0.16 -8.97 -10.75
CA TYR A 132 -0.11 -10.39 -10.42
C TYR A 132 1.27 -11.00 -10.69
N VAL A 133 2.00 -10.47 -11.67
CA VAL A 133 3.35 -10.93 -12.02
C VAL A 133 4.44 -10.29 -11.14
N GLY A 134 4.10 -9.28 -10.33
CA GLY A 134 5.07 -8.51 -9.56
C GLY A 134 6.10 -7.79 -10.45
N TRP A 135 7.34 -7.71 -9.97
CA TRP A 135 8.44 -7.04 -10.66
C TRP A 135 9.70 -7.92 -10.67
N PRO A 136 9.74 -8.97 -11.50
CA PRO A 136 10.83 -9.96 -11.51
C PRO A 136 12.22 -9.33 -11.72
N GLU A 137 12.32 -8.27 -12.52
CA GLU A 137 13.60 -7.62 -12.84
C GLU A 137 14.21 -6.86 -11.66
N ALA A 138 13.40 -6.54 -10.64
CA ALA A 138 13.82 -5.83 -9.45
C ALA A 138 13.80 -6.70 -8.19
N ALA A 139 13.17 -7.88 -8.26
CA ALA A 139 13.15 -8.85 -7.18
C ALA A 139 14.59 -9.27 -6.77
N PRO A 140 14.80 -9.72 -5.54
CA PRO A 140 13.80 -9.91 -4.49
C PRO A 140 13.58 -8.67 -3.60
N PHE A 141 12.42 -8.62 -2.93
CA PHE A 141 11.98 -7.52 -2.06
C PHE A 141 12.01 -7.90 -0.57
N ASP A 142 12.37 -6.94 0.27
CA ASP A 142 12.34 -7.09 1.74
C ASP A 142 10.91 -7.10 2.25
N SER A 143 10.02 -6.36 1.58
CA SER A 143 8.60 -6.35 1.90
C SER A 143 7.72 -6.17 0.66
N ILE A 144 6.52 -6.72 0.72
CA ILE A 144 5.50 -6.55 -0.32
C ILE A 144 4.19 -6.09 0.31
N ILE A 145 3.58 -5.05 -0.25
CA ILE A 145 2.28 -4.53 0.16
C ILE A 145 1.34 -4.54 -1.03
N VAL A 146 0.13 -5.05 -0.83
CA VAL A 146 -0.89 -5.10 -1.88
C VAL A 146 -2.10 -4.30 -1.41
N THR A 147 -2.51 -3.31 -2.20
CA THR A 147 -3.60 -2.35 -1.89
C THR A 147 -4.84 -2.59 -2.74
N CYS A 148 -4.97 -3.80 -3.28
CA CYS A 148 -6.13 -4.35 -3.96
C CYS A 148 -6.28 -5.83 -3.59
N ALA A 149 -7.50 -6.37 -3.59
CA ALA A 149 -7.76 -7.73 -3.13
C ALA A 149 -7.81 -8.73 -4.29
N PRO A 150 -6.82 -9.64 -4.43
CA PRO A 150 -7.00 -10.83 -5.26
C PRO A 150 -7.86 -11.89 -4.55
N ASP A 151 -8.41 -12.81 -5.33
CA ASP A 151 -9.16 -13.97 -4.81
C ASP A 151 -8.27 -14.94 -4.01
N LYS A 152 -6.99 -15.05 -4.41
CA LYS A 152 -5.97 -15.91 -3.78
C LYS A 152 -4.63 -15.18 -3.77
N ILE A 153 -3.76 -15.55 -2.83
CA ILE A 153 -2.41 -14.97 -2.74
C ILE A 153 -1.62 -15.34 -4.01
N PRO A 154 -1.14 -14.36 -4.81
CA PRO A 154 -0.40 -14.65 -6.03
C PRO A 154 0.97 -15.26 -5.72
N LYS A 155 1.24 -16.46 -6.26
CA LYS A 155 2.53 -17.14 -6.11
C LYS A 155 3.72 -16.27 -6.58
N PRO A 156 3.65 -15.53 -7.70
CA PRO A 156 4.78 -14.69 -8.13
C PRO A 156 5.23 -13.68 -7.07
N LEU A 157 4.30 -13.12 -6.29
CA LEU A 157 4.65 -12.20 -5.21
C LEU A 157 5.36 -12.92 -4.06
N LEU A 158 4.96 -14.15 -3.73
CA LEU A 158 5.64 -14.97 -2.71
C LEU A 158 7.07 -15.37 -3.14
N ASP A 159 7.24 -15.66 -4.43
CA ASP A 159 8.52 -16.02 -5.01
C ASP A 159 9.51 -14.84 -5.00
N GLN A 160 8.99 -13.62 -5.17
CA GLN A 160 9.77 -12.37 -5.16
C GLN A 160 10.07 -11.82 -3.75
N LEU A 161 9.49 -12.42 -2.70
CA LEU A 161 9.78 -12.06 -1.32
C LEU A 161 11.10 -12.68 -0.85
N LYS A 162 11.99 -11.89 -0.25
CA LYS A 162 13.22 -12.37 0.38
C LYS A 162 12.93 -13.31 1.55
N GLU A 163 13.90 -14.16 1.87
CA GLU A 163 13.92 -14.89 3.13
C GLU A 163 13.90 -13.90 4.31
N GLY A 164 13.06 -14.14 5.32
CA GLY A 164 12.78 -13.20 6.41
C GLY A 164 11.88 -12.02 6.03
N GLY A 165 11.60 -11.80 4.74
CA GLY A 165 10.76 -10.71 4.24
C GLY A 165 9.29 -10.89 4.58
N ARG A 166 8.53 -9.79 4.53
CA ARG A 166 7.11 -9.76 4.93
C ARG A 166 6.19 -9.31 3.82
N MET A 167 5.00 -9.90 3.78
CA MET A 167 3.93 -9.46 2.88
C MET A 167 2.66 -9.17 3.66
N ILE A 168 2.02 -8.06 3.29
CA ILE A 168 0.66 -7.75 3.72
C ILE A 168 -0.26 -7.59 2.51
N ILE A 169 -1.38 -8.31 2.52
CA ILE A 169 -2.25 -8.44 1.35
C ILE A 169 -3.69 -8.69 1.78
N PRO A 170 -4.68 -7.92 1.29
CA PRO A 170 -6.08 -8.27 1.43
C PRO A 170 -6.40 -9.42 0.48
N VAL A 171 -7.12 -10.44 0.93
CA VAL A 171 -7.50 -11.60 0.11
C VAL A 171 -8.98 -11.92 0.33
N GLY A 172 -9.69 -12.14 -0.77
CA GLY A 172 -11.08 -12.59 -0.77
C GLY A 172 -11.84 -12.10 -2.00
N PRO A 173 -13.01 -12.69 -2.28
CA PRO A 173 -13.78 -12.38 -3.48
C PRO A 173 -14.33 -10.95 -3.44
N GLU A 174 -14.43 -10.31 -4.61
CA GLU A 174 -14.97 -8.93 -4.77
C GLU A 174 -16.33 -8.75 -4.09
N ARG A 175 -17.24 -9.72 -4.27
CA ARG A 175 -18.59 -9.71 -3.68
C ARG A 175 -18.69 -10.52 -2.39
N GLY A 176 -17.63 -10.61 -1.60
CA GLY A 176 -17.66 -11.34 -0.33
C GLY A 176 -16.83 -10.72 0.78
N ARG A 177 -16.44 -11.57 1.74
CA ARG A 177 -15.60 -11.16 2.88
C ARG A 177 -14.14 -11.21 2.44
N GLN A 178 -13.44 -10.11 2.65
CA GLN A 178 -11.99 -10.04 2.49
C GLN A 178 -11.35 -9.92 3.87
N ASN A 179 -10.20 -10.58 4.04
CA ASN A 179 -9.36 -10.42 5.23
C ASN A 179 -8.00 -9.93 4.80
N LEU A 180 -7.40 -9.08 5.63
CA LEU A 180 -6.02 -8.67 5.52
C LEU A 180 -5.15 -9.77 6.13
N TYR A 181 -4.24 -10.30 5.33
CA TYR A 181 -3.29 -11.32 5.74
C TYR A 181 -1.91 -10.71 5.88
N LEU A 182 -1.22 -11.07 6.96
CA LEU A 182 0.21 -10.84 7.16
C LEU A 182 0.93 -12.18 7.07
N MET A 183 2.06 -12.20 6.38
CA MET A 183 2.94 -13.37 6.31
C MET A 183 4.40 -12.95 6.32
N GLN A 184 5.24 -13.85 6.81
CA GLN A 184 6.69 -13.74 6.75
C GLN A 184 7.24 -15.00 6.10
N LYS A 185 8.27 -14.85 5.28
CA LYS A 185 8.98 -15.97 4.69
C LYS A 185 10.00 -16.52 5.69
N THR A 186 9.88 -17.79 6.02
CA THR A 186 10.79 -18.52 6.91
C THR A 186 11.08 -19.89 6.31
N ASP A 187 12.36 -20.22 6.12
CA ASP A 187 12.84 -21.44 5.50
C ASP A 187 12.20 -21.71 4.13
N GLY A 188 12.08 -20.66 3.32
CA GLY A 188 11.45 -20.71 1.99
C GLY A 188 9.93 -20.91 2.01
N LYS A 189 9.28 -20.94 3.18
CA LYS A 189 7.84 -21.12 3.35
C LYS A 189 7.18 -19.83 3.82
N VAL A 190 5.93 -19.62 3.44
CA VAL A 190 5.09 -18.51 3.93
C VAL A 190 3.85 -19.06 4.61
N THR A 191 3.56 -18.55 5.79
CA THR A 191 2.34 -18.89 6.54
C THR A 191 1.49 -17.64 6.69
N PRO A 192 0.33 -17.55 6.03
CA PRO A 192 -0.56 -16.39 6.14
C PRO A 192 -1.35 -16.41 7.45
N VAL A 193 -1.38 -15.27 8.13
CA VAL A 193 -2.18 -15.02 9.33
C VAL A 193 -3.20 -13.92 9.02
N ALA A 194 -4.49 -14.20 9.17
CA ALA A 194 -5.54 -13.19 9.06
C ALA A 194 -5.50 -12.25 10.27
N ILE A 195 -5.40 -10.95 10.03
CA ILE A 195 -5.21 -9.96 11.11
C ILE A 195 -6.30 -8.89 11.18
N LEU A 196 -7.06 -8.65 10.11
CA LEU A 196 -8.11 -7.64 10.10
C LEU A 196 -9.15 -7.90 8.99
N PRO A 197 -10.46 -7.87 9.27
CA PRO A 197 -11.48 -7.82 8.22
C PRO A 197 -11.39 -6.50 7.47
N VAL A 198 -11.39 -6.54 6.14
CA VAL A 198 -11.21 -5.35 5.29
C VAL A 198 -12.11 -5.40 4.06
N ARG A 199 -12.14 -4.30 3.32
CA ARG A 199 -12.73 -4.23 1.99
C ARG A 199 -11.88 -3.33 1.10
N PHE A 200 -11.29 -3.93 0.08
CA PHE A 200 -10.48 -3.30 -0.96
C PHE A 200 -11.14 -3.52 -2.33
N VAL A 201 -10.76 -2.66 -3.27
CA VAL A 201 -11.04 -2.86 -4.70
C VAL A 201 -10.41 -4.17 -5.18
N PRO A 202 -11.02 -4.88 -6.14
CA PRO A 202 -10.48 -6.14 -6.64
C PRO A 202 -9.12 -5.91 -7.34
N MET A 203 -8.21 -6.85 -7.15
CA MET A 203 -7.01 -6.93 -7.99
C MET A 203 -7.41 -7.48 -9.36
N THR A 204 -7.08 -6.75 -10.42
CA THR A 204 -7.40 -7.14 -11.80
C THR A 204 -6.10 -7.35 -12.58
N GLY A 205 -6.17 -8.17 -13.63
CA GLY A 205 -5.01 -8.54 -14.44
C GLY A 205 -5.28 -9.78 -15.27
N GLU A 206 -4.48 -10.00 -16.31
CA GLU A 206 -4.56 -11.21 -17.13
C GLU A 206 -3.98 -12.42 -16.40
N ALA A 207 -2.90 -12.21 -15.64
CA ALA A 207 -2.24 -13.28 -14.88
C ALA A 207 -3.01 -13.73 -13.62
N GLY A 208 -4.09 -13.02 -13.28
CA GLY A 208 -5.01 -13.40 -12.21
C GLY A 208 -6.23 -14.22 -12.64
N ARG A 209 -6.42 -14.41 -13.96
CA ARG A 209 -7.54 -15.19 -14.54
C ARG A 209 -7.25 -16.68 -14.63
#